data_AF-A0A329RIE6-F1
#
_entry.id   AF-A0A329RIE6-F1
#
_cell.length_a   1.000
_cell.length_b   1.000
_cell.length_c   1.000
_cell.angle_alpha   90.00
_cell.angle_beta   90.00
_cell.angle_gamma   90.00
#
_symmetry.space_group_name_H-M   'P 1'
#
loop_
_entity.id
_entity.type
_entity.pdbx_description
1 polymer ?
#
loop_
_entity_poly.entity_id
_entity_poly.type
_entity_poly.pdbx_seq_one_letter_code
_entity_poly.pdbx_strand_id
1 'polypeptide(L)' 'MAVGDRVLGRTKKLEGKVGTVKCVYRKGRQHSYCVSWDGGGITEVAAHAISSHKASSVVSSTIQDVTTSGVNIGQCDGD' A
#
# COMPACT_ATOMS: atom_id res chain seq x y z
N MET A 1 -0.86 5.47 1.85
CA MET A 1 -2.08 4.75 2.22
C MET A 1 -3.01 4.81 1.02
N ALA A 2 -3.39 3.66 0.49
CA ALA A 2 -4.27 3.51 -0.66
C ALA A 2 -5.58 2.83 -0.24
N VAL A 3 -6.56 2.79 -1.14
CA VAL A 3 -7.76 1.97 -0.94
C VAL A 3 -7.33 0.50 -0.79
N GLY A 4 -7.87 -0.18 0.22
CA GLY A 4 -7.51 -1.55 0.59
C GLY A 4 -6.42 -1.67 1.66
N ASP A 5 -5.71 -0.60 2.01
CA ASP A 5 -4.76 -0.62 3.13
C ASP A 5 -5.49 -0.88 4.46
N ARG A 6 -4.87 -1.72 5.30
CA ARG A 6 -5.26 -1.84 6.71
C ARG A 6 -4.67 -0.67 7.49
N VAL A 7 -5.48 -0.08 8.35
CA VAL A 7 -5.14 1.06 9.19
C VAL A 7 -5.57 0.83 10.62
N LEU A 8 -4.84 1.47 11.54
CA LEU A 8 -5.15 1.49 12.96
C LEU A 8 -5.62 2.88 13.36
N GLY A 9 -6.67 2.97 14.17
CA GLY A 9 -7.08 4.23 14.78
C GLY A 9 -6.09 4.68 15.85
N ARG A 10 -5.71 5.96 15.82
CA ARG A 10 -4.82 6.60 16.81
C ARG A 10 -5.54 7.57 17.75
N THR A 11 -6.80 7.87 17.48
CA THR A 11 -7.61 8.76 18.33
C THR A 11 -8.18 8.00 19.52
N LYS A 12 -8.38 8.64 20.67
CA LYS A 12 -9.03 8.04 21.87
C LYS A 12 -10.31 7.22 21.59
N LYS A 13 -11.10 7.58 20.57
CA LYS A 13 -12.34 6.87 20.19
C LYS A 13 -12.12 5.61 19.33
N LEU A 14 -10.97 5.52 18.67
CA LEU A 14 -10.63 4.50 17.67
C LEU A 14 -9.32 3.77 18.04
N GLU A 15 -8.77 4.04 19.22
CA GLU A 15 -7.52 3.48 19.69
C GLU A 15 -7.63 1.95 19.76
N GLY A 16 -6.69 1.27 19.12
CA GLY A 16 -6.69 -0.19 19.03
C GLY A 16 -7.69 -0.79 18.03
N LYS A 17 -8.54 0.01 17.38
CA LYS A 17 -9.41 -0.48 16.31
C LYS A 17 -8.65 -0.60 14.99
N VAL A 18 -8.86 -1.73 14.32
CA VAL A 18 -8.37 -1.99 12.97
C VAL A 18 -9.47 -1.67 11.97
N GLY A 19 -9.10 -1.04 10.86
CA GLY A 19 -10.03 -0.75 9.77
C GLY A 19 -9.35 -0.89 8.42
N THR A 20 -10.16 -0.82 7.37
CA THR A 20 -9.69 -0.87 5.97
C THR A 20 -10.09 0.41 5.24
N VAL A 21 -9.16 1.03 4.52
CA VAL A 21 -9.43 2.22 3.72
C VAL A 21 -10.33 1.86 2.53
N LYS A 22 -11.47 2.53 2.42
CA LYS A 22 -12.44 2.38 1.33
C LYS A 22 -12.32 3.50 0.29
N CYS A 23 -12.09 4.74 0.73
CA CYS A 23 -11.96 5.89 -0.15
C CYS A 23 -10.86 6.84 0.35
N VAL A 24 -10.25 7.57 -0.57
CA VAL A 24 -9.27 8.62 -0.28
C VAL A 24 -9.79 9.92 -0.88
N TYR A 25 -10.01 10.93 -0.05
CA TYR A 25 -10.41 12.26 -0.45
C TYR A 25 -9.25 13.23 -0.29
N ARG A 26 -8.90 13.92 -1.38
CA ARG A 26 -7.95 15.03 -1.34
C ARG A 26 -8.72 16.33 -1.20
N LYS A 27 -8.61 16.99 -0.05
CA LYS A 27 -9.10 18.37 0.14
C LYS A 27 -7.90 19.31 0.23
N GLY A 28 -7.50 19.86 -0.91
CA GLY A 28 -6.33 20.72 -1.04
C GLY A 28 -5.03 19.98 -0.68
N ARG A 29 -4.29 20.48 0.31
CA ARG A 29 -3.05 19.85 0.81
C ARG A 29 -3.29 18.71 1.81
N GLN A 30 -4.54 18.53 2.26
CA GLN A 30 -4.89 17.53 3.26
C GLN A 30 -5.53 16.30 2.62
N HIS A 31 -5.24 15.13 3.20
CA HIS A 31 -5.84 13.87 2.79
C HIS A 31 -6.79 13.38 3.90
N SER A 32 -8.04 13.11 3.52
CA SER A 32 -9.05 12.43 4.33
C SER A 32 -9.26 11.02 3.79
N TYR A 33 -9.61 10.09 4.66
CA TYR A 33 -9.76 8.67 4.33
C TYR A 33 -11.10 8.18 4.89
N CYS A 34 -11.89 7.49 4.07
CA CYS A 34 -13.00 6.70 4.59
C CYS A 34 -12.47 5.34 5.02
N VAL A 35 -12.62 5.03 6.31
CA VAL A 35 -12.17 3.76 6.88
C VAL A 35 -13.39 2.98 7.34
N SER A 36 -13.48 1.72 6.91
CA SER A 36 -14.43 0.74 7.42
C SER A 36 -13.80 0.03 8.61
N TRP A 37 -14.33 0.24 9.82
CA TRP A 37 -13.79 -0.33 11.05
C TRP A 37 -14.31 -1.74 11.30
N ASP A 38 -13.45 -2.59 11.88
CA ASP A 38 -13.83 -3.90 12.41
C ASP A 38 -14.72 -3.66 13.65
N GLY A 39 -15.99 -4.06 13.57
CA GLY A 39 -17.03 -3.69 14.56
C GLY A 39 -18.15 -2.82 13.99
N GLY A 40 -18.08 -2.45 12.71
CA GLY A 40 -19.19 -1.88 11.96
C GLY A 40 -19.19 -0.35 11.90
N GLY A 41 -19.34 0.17 10.68
CA GLY A 41 -19.39 1.60 10.38
C GLY A 41 -18.23 2.07 9.50
N ILE A 42 -18.54 2.95 8.55
CA ILE A 42 -17.56 3.67 7.75
C ILE A 42 -17.46 5.08 8.33
N THR A 43 -16.24 5.55 8.59
CA THR A 43 -16.00 6.88 9.15
C THR A 43 -14.95 7.60 8.32
N GLU A 44 -15.21 8.87 8.00
CA GLU A 44 -14.20 9.75 7.42
C GLU A 44 -13.23 10.21 8.52
N VAL A 45 -11.95 9.97 8.32
CA VAL A 45 -10.87 10.29 9.26
C VAL A 45 -9.72 10.97 8.54
N ALA A 46 -9.08 11.93 9.22
CA ALA A 46 -7.91 12.62 8.69
C ALA A 46 -6.67 11.73 8.73
N ALA A 47 -5.67 12.03 7.89
CA ALA A 47 -4.40 11.31 7.83
C ALA A 47 -3.71 11.12 9.20
N HIS A 48 -3.84 12.09 10.11
CA HIS A 48 -3.20 12.04 11.44
C HIS A 48 -3.99 11.21 12.46
N ALA A 49 -5.28 10.94 12.20
CA ALA A 49 -6.16 10.18 13.10
C ALA A 49 -5.98 8.66 12.95
N ILE A 50 -5.26 8.23 11.90
CA ILE A 50 -5.01 6.84 11.58
C ILE A 50 -3.53 6.60 11.29
N SER A 51 -3.07 5.38 11.54
CA SER A 51 -1.75 4.92 11.12
C SER A 51 -1.91 3.82 10.10
N SER A 52 -1.00 3.75 9.13
CA SER A 52 -0.91 2.54 8.31
C SER A 52 -0.59 1.37 9.24
N HIS A 53 -1.45 0.36 9.25
CA HIS A 53 -1.12 -0.92 9.84
C HIS A 53 -0.25 -1.62 8.81
N LYS A 54 1.00 -1.15 8.71
CA LYS A 54 2.02 -1.87 7.96
C LYS A 54 2.17 -3.21 8.68
N ALA A 55 1.49 -4.24 8.17
CA ALA A 55 2.18 -5.50 8.05
C ALA A 55 3.49 -5.13 7.35
N SER A 56 4.61 -5.43 7.99
CA SER A 56 5.92 -5.26 7.39
C SER A 56 5.93 -6.17 6.16
N SER A 57 5.37 -5.69 5.04
CA SER A 57 5.69 -6.21 3.73
C SER A 57 7.12 -5.75 3.53
N VAL A 58 8.03 -6.60 4.01
CA VAL A 58 9.30 -6.86 3.37
C VAL A 58 8.95 -7.19 1.92
N VAL A 59 8.71 -6.16 1.11
CA VAL A 59 8.79 -6.30 -0.34
C VAL A 59 10.28 -6.32 -0.64
N SER A 60 10.93 -7.41 -0.24
CA SER A 60 12.03 -7.96 -1.02
C SER A 60 11.37 -8.53 -2.26
N SER A 61 11.04 -7.67 -3.21
CA SER A 61 10.82 -8.07 -4.58
C SER A 61 11.85 -7.36 -5.44
N THR A 62 13.11 -7.65 -5.12
CA THR A 62 14.13 -7.84 -6.14
C THR A 62 13.69 -9.04 -6.97
N ILE A 63 12.83 -8.79 -7.96
CA ILE A 63 12.76 -9.63 -9.16
C ILE A 63 13.01 -8.66 -10.31
N GLN A 64 14.29 -8.34 -10.52
CA GLN A 64 14.77 -8.02 -11.86
C GLN A 64 14.90 -9.38 -12.54
N ASP A 65 13.92 -9.79 -13.32
CA ASP A 65 14.16 -10.60 -14.51
C ASP A 65 12.88 -10.76 -15.33
N VAL A 66 12.82 -10.08 -16.46
CA VAL A 66 12.60 -10.75 -17.75
C VAL A 66 12.81 -9.71 -18.85
N THR A 67 14.01 -9.68 -19.40
CA THR A 67 14.19 -9.33 -20.81
C THR A 67 14.99 -10.46 -21.43
N THR A 68 14.28 -11.55 -21.70
CA THR A 68 14.68 -12.48 -22.74
C THR A 68 14.62 -11.73 -24.07
N SER A 69 15.79 -11.36 -24.61
CA SER A 69 16.01 -11.14 -26.05
C SER A 69 17.52 -11.07 -26.33
N GLY A 70 18.05 -12.09 -27.01
CA GLY A 70 19.37 -12.01 -27.65
C GLY A 70 20.41 -13.01 -27.14
N VAL A 71 20.14 -14.31 -27.32
CA VAL A 71 21.23 -15.29 -27.47
C VAL A 71 22.07 -14.84 -28.68
N ASN A 72 23.24 -14.26 -28.42
CA ASN A 72 24.27 -14.11 -29.45
C ASN A 72 25.06 -15.42 -29.43
N ILE A 73 24.67 -16.35 -30.29
CA ILE A 73 25.47 -17.53 -30.58
C ILE A 73 26.73 -17.00 -31.27
N GLY A 74 27.88 -17.14 -30.61
CA GLY A 74 29.16 -16.79 -31.19
C GLY A 74 29.35 -17.57 -32.48
N GLN A 75 29.48 -16.84 -33.59
CA GLN A 75 29.95 -17.40 -34.84
C GLN A 75 31.47 -17.36 -34.80
N CYS A 76 32.07 -18.49 -34.47
CA CYS A 76 33.47 -18.78 -34.75
C CYS A 76 33.57 -19.21 -36.22
N ASP A 77 34.18 -18.36 -37.05
CA ASP A 77 34.71 -18.81 -38.33
C ASP A 77 36.14 -18.31 -38.41
N GLY A 78 37.06 -19.27 -38.33
CA GLY A 78 38.48 -19.10 -38.54
C GLY A 78 38.94 -20.20 -39.45
N ASP A 79 39.23 -19.84 -40.71
CA ASP A 79 40.38 -20.25 -41.53
C ASP A 79 40.46 -19.29 -42.73
#